data_AF-A0A101JBX4-F1
#
_entry.id   AF-A0A101JBX4-F1
#
_cell.length_a   1.000
_cell.length_b   1.000
_cell.length_c   1.000
_cell.angle_alpha   90.00
_cell.angle_beta   90.00
_cell.angle_gamma   90.00
#
_symmetry.space_group_name_H-M   'P 1'
#
loop_
_entity.id
_entity.type
_entity.pdbx_description
1 polymer ?
#
loop_
_entity_poly.entity_id
_entity_poly.type
_entity_poly.pdbx_seq_one_letter_code
_entity_poly.pdbx_strand_id
1 'polypeptide(L)'
;MAGAGRGAYGVDGEFSRVSAGTQLTIVVLVWLGLVALTVTALARGWIVVAVLAGVVALGLLFAIATYAYTTRVGKFRVWSALLTGLRLDGDEELLDLGCGRGAVLLAAARLLPRGHATGIDRWQADQTGNCADATHRNARSEGVADRVRLFTGDIRRLPFDDHSFDVIVSSLVLHNIPDADGRRAALDEAVRVLRPGGRLLIADLAHTGDYLARLRHHGLTAGRRNLGPRMWWTGPWGPTHLVTATAGADRQSSPEPAPL
;
A
#
# COMPACT_ATOMS: atom_id res chain seq x y z
N MET A 1 -28.53 -11.78 -10.24
CA MET A 1 -27.33 -11.16 -9.65
C MET A 1 -26.13 -12.00 -10.03
N ALA A 2 -25.38 -11.61 -11.07
CA ALA A 2 -24.14 -12.29 -11.43
C ALA A 2 -23.13 -12.05 -10.29
N GLY A 3 -22.55 -13.12 -9.74
CA GLY A 3 -21.59 -13.03 -8.65
C GLY A 3 -20.41 -12.15 -9.05
N ALA A 4 -20.14 -11.09 -8.28
CA ALA A 4 -18.97 -10.26 -8.48
C ALA A 4 -17.71 -11.16 -8.44
N GLY A 5 -16.97 -11.20 -9.54
CA GLY A 5 -15.69 -11.90 -9.61
C GLY A 5 -14.64 -11.20 -8.74
N ARG A 6 -13.58 -11.91 -8.38
CA ARG A 6 -12.41 -11.31 -7.74
C ARG A 6 -11.52 -10.65 -8.80
N GLY A 7 -11.06 -9.42 -8.55
CA GLY A 7 -10.07 -8.76 -9.39
C GLY A 7 -8.74 -9.53 -9.44
N ALA A 8 -8.01 -9.37 -10.55
CA ALA A 8 -6.69 -9.94 -10.75
C ALA A 8 -5.61 -8.93 -10.38
N TYR A 9 -4.99 -9.11 -9.20
CA TYR A 9 -4.03 -8.17 -8.63
C TYR A 9 -2.56 -8.59 -8.73
N GLY A 10 -2.29 -9.82 -9.16
CA GLY A 10 -0.92 -10.34 -9.35
C GLY A 10 -0.09 -10.42 -8.05
N VAL A 11 1.24 -10.38 -8.22
CA VAL A 11 2.25 -10.33 -7.15
C VAL A 11 2.99 -8.99 -7.23
N ASP A 12 3.33 -8.41 -6.08
CA ASP A 12 3.99 -7.10 -5.99
C ASP A 12 5.52 -7.24 -6.01
N GLY A 13 6.23 -6.51 -6.86
CA GLY A 13 7.70 -6.54 -6.89
C GLY A 13 8.29 -5.78 -8.07
N GLU A 14 9.61 -5.57 -8.02
CA GLU A 14 10.36 -4.95 -9.11
C GLU A 14 10.73 -6.02 -10.14
N PHE A 15 10.06 -6.00 -11.30
CA PHE A 15 10.26 -6.98 -12.37
C PHE A 15 10.72 -6.34 -13.69
N SER A 16 11.14 -5.08 -13.70
CA SER A 16 11.61 -4.42 -14.94
C SER A 16 12.87 -5.06 -15.52
N ARG A 17 13.75 -5.61 -14.67
CA ARG A 17 15.05 -6.20 -15.08
C ARG A 17 15.03 -7.71 -15.17
N VAL A 18 14.34 -8.38 -14.24
CA VAL A 18 14.30 -9.83 -14.13
C VAL A 18 12.87 -10.25 -13.86
N SER A 19 12.32 -11.15 -14.69
CA SER A 19 10.94 -11.58 -14.56
C SER A 19 10.66 -12.28 -13.23
N ALA A 20 9.41 -12.20 -12.75
CA ALA A 20 8.99 -12.88 -11.52
C ALA A 20 9.28 -14.39 -11.55
N GLY A 21 9.09 -15.03 -12.70
CA GLY A 21 9.41 -16.44 -12.89
C GLY A 21 10.90 -16.73 -12.73
N THR A 22 11.76 -15.92 -13.37
CA THR A 22 13.22 -16.06 -13.26
C THR A 22 13.71 -15.80 -11.84
N GLN A 23 13.19 -14.76 -11.16
CA GLN A 23 13.53 -14.49 -9.76
C GLN A 23 13.15 -15.67 -8.86
N LEU A 24 11.96 -16.24 -9.04
CA LEU A 24 11.51 -17.42 -8.30
C LEU A 24 12.42 -18.63 -8.58
N THR A 25 12.79 -18.89 -9.84
CA THR A 25 13.70 -19.97 -10.19
C THR A 25 15.06 -19.81 -9.51
N ILE A 26 15.64 -18.61 -9.54
CA ILE A 26 16.92 -18.34 -8.86
C ILE A 26 16.81 -18.63 -7.37
N VAL A 27 15.77 -18.11 -6.71
CA VAL A 27 15.55 -18.32 -5.27
C VAL A 27 15.38 -19.81 -4.93
N VAL A 28 14.64 -20.56 -5.74
CA VAL A 28 14.46 -22.01 -5.56
C VAL A 28 15.78 -22.76 -5.72
N LEU A 29 16.59 -22.44 -6.73
CA LEU A 29 17.89 -23.08 -6.95
C LEU A 29 18.86 -22.80 -5.79
N VAL A 30 18.90 -21.56 -5.30
CA VAL A 30 19.69 -21.19 -4.12
C VAL A 30 19.23 -22.00 -2.90
N TRP A 31 17.91 -22.09 -2.68
CA TRP A 31 17.35 -22.84 -1.57
C TRP A 31 17.69 -24.34 -1.64
N LEU A 32 17.55 -24.97 -2.82
CA LEU A 32 17.92 -26.36 -3.04
C LEU A 32 19.43 -26.59 -2.82
N GLY A 33 20.27 -25.66 -3.26
CA GLY A 33 21.72 -25.71 -3.02
C GLY A 33 22.07 -25.67 -1.52
N LEU A 34 21.39 -24.81 -0.75
CA LEU A 34 21.56 -24.75 0.71
C LEU A 34 21.12 -26.06 1.38
N VAL A 35 19.99 -26.64 0.97
CA VAL A 35 19.53 -27.94 1.49
C VAL A 35 20.53 -29.05 1.17
N ALA A 36 21.04 -29.11 -0.06
CA ALA A 36 22.06 -30.08 -0.45
C ALA A 36 23.35 -29.91 0.36
N LEU A 37 23.79 -28.66 0.60
CA LEU A 37 24.93 -28.37 1.46
C LEU A 37 24.69 -28.84 2.90
N THR A 38 23.51 -28.59 3.47
CA THR A 38 23.15 -29.07 4.80
C THR A 38 23.24 -30.60 4.90
N VAL A 39 22.63 -31.32 3.96
CA VAL A 39 22.63 -32.79 3.96
C VAL A 39 24.05 -33.35 3.78
N THR A 40 24.83 -32.81 2.84
CA THR A 40 26.20 -33.27 2.58
C THR A 40 27.16 -32.95 3.72
N ALA A 41 26.99 -31.81 4.40
CA ALA A 41 27.76 -31.45 5.58
C ALA A 41 27.44 -32.38 6.77
N LEU A 42 26.15 -32.72 6.99
CA LEU A 42 25.76 -33.71 8.00
C LEU A 42 26.39 -35.07 7.73
N ALA A 43 26.33 -35.55 6.48
CA ALA A 43 26.92 -36.83 6.08
C ALA A 43 28.45 -36.87 6.27
N ARG A 44 29.13 -35.72 6.23
CA ARG A 44 30.59 -35.57 6.45
C ARG A 44 30.98 -35.24 7.89
N GLY A 45 30.01 -35.12 8.81
CA GLY A 45 30.26 -34.72 10.20
C GLY A 45 30.63 -33.24 10.38
N TRP A 46 30.42 -32.40 9.37
CA TRP A 46 30.66 -30.95 9.43
C TRP A 46 29.47 -30.23 10.08
N ILE A 47 29.27 -30.48 11.38
CA ILE A 47 28.07 -30.05 12.11
C ILE A 47 27.84 -28.53 12.03
N VAL A 48 28.90 -27.73 12.23
CA VAL A 48 28.77 -26.26 12.19
C VAL A 48 28.29 -25.77 10.82
N VAL A 49 28.86 -26.31 9.73
CA VAL A 49 28.48 -25.96 8.36
C VAL A 49 27.04 -26.37 8.08
N ALA A 50 26.65 -27.58 8.50
CA ALA A 50 25.29 -28.07 8.36
C ALA A 50 24.26 -27.17 9.05
N VAL A 51 24.53 -26.79 10.30
CA VAL A 51 23.65 -25.91 11.08
C VAL A 51 23.52 -24.55 10.42
N LEU A 52 24.63 -23.90 10.04
CA LEU A 52 24.59 -22.59 9.40
C LEU A 52 23.82 -22.63 8.08
N ALA A 53 24.13 -23.59 7.20
CA ALA A 53 23.42 -23.76 5.92
C ALA A 53 21.91 -24.03 6.14
N GLY A 54 21.58 -24.86 7.13
CA GLY A 54 20.19 -25.20 7.45
C GLY A 54 19.40 -24.01 7.98
N VAL A 55 19.99 -23.20 8.86
CA VAL A 55 19.38 -21.97 9.37
C VAL A 55 19.10 -20.99 8.23
N VAL A 56 20.06 -20.80 7.31
CA VAL A 56 19.87 -19.92 6.15
C VAL A 56 18.77 -20.46 5.22
N ALA A 57 18.73 -21.78 4.96
CA ALA A 57 17.68 -22.40 4.15
C ALA A 57 16.28 -22.21 4.76
N LEU A 58 16.15 -22.40 6.07
CA LEU A 58 14.89 -22.17 6.79
C LEU A 58 14.48 -20.70 6.80
N GLY A 59 15.44 -19.79 7.00
CA GLY A 59 15.21 -18.34 6.92
C GLY A 59 14.72 -17.90 5.54
N LEU A 60 15.31 -18.43 4.47
CA LEU A 60 14.89 -18.14 3.10
C LEU A 60 13.49 -18.69 2.81
N LEU A 61 13.17 -19.92 3.25
CA LEU A 61 11.83 -20.48 3.12
C LEU A 61 10.78 -19.64 3.85
N PHE A 62 11.10 -19.17 5.06
CA PHE A 62 10.25 -18.28 5.84
C PHE A 62 10.02 -16.93 5.12
N ALA A 63 11.07 -16.34 4.54
CA ALA A 63 10.96 -15.11 3.76
C ALA A 63 10.06 -15.30 2.52
N ILE A 64 10.19 -16.40 1.78
CA ILE A 64 9.33 -16.73 0.64
C ILE A 64 7.86 -16.90 1.07
N ALA A 65 7.63 -17.64 2.17
CA ALA A 65 6.30 -17.90 2.69
C ALA A 65 5.61 -16.60 3.16
N THR A 66 6.33 -15.74 3.87
CA THR A 66 5.82 -14.44 4.32
C THR A 66 5.53 -13.51 3.14
N TYR A 67 6.44 -13.41 2.17
CA TYR A 67 6.23 -12.66 0.92
C TYR A 67 4.97 -13.12 0.18
N ALA A 68 4.84 -14.43 -0.06
CA ALA A 68 3.70 -15.03 -0.74
C ALA A 68 2.38 -14.82 0.02
N TYR A 69 2.43 -14.88 1.36
CA TYR A 69 1.27 -14.59 2.21
C TYR A 69 0.87 -13.12 2.13
N THR A 70 1.81 -12.19 2.33
CA THR A 70 1.53 -10.76 2.39
C THR A 70 1.02 -10.24 1.04
N THR A 71 1.64 -10.62 -0.08
CA THR A 71 1.23 -10.17 -1.41
C THR A 71 -0.17 -10.68 -1.81
N ARG A 72 -0.52 -11.93 -1.46
CA ARG A 72 -1.79 -12.55 -1.91
C ARG A 72 -2.96 -12.42 -0.92
N VAL A 73 -2.67 -12.32 0.38
CA VAL A 73 -3.69 -12.43 1.43
C VAL A 73 -3.54 -11.33 2.48
N GLY A 74 -2.33 -11.16 3.00
CA GLY A 74 -2.06 -10.29 4.14
C GLY A 74 -2.49 -8.84 3.90
N LYS A 75 -2.08 -8.26 2.76
CA LYS A 75 -2.41 -6.87 2.42
C LYS A 75 -3.91 -6.62 2.32
N PHE A 76 -4.65 -7.53 1.69
CA PHE A 76 -6.10 -7.41 1.54
C PHE A 76 -6.83 -7.48 2.87
N ARG A 77 -6.41 -8.38 3.77
CA ARG A 77 -6.99 -8.49 5.12
C ARG A 77 -6.73 -7.24 5.95
N VAL A 78 -5.51 -6.70 5.89
CA VAL A 78 -5.16 -5.50 6.64
C VAL A 78 -5.90 -4.30 6.10
N TRP A 79 -5.88 -4.05 4.78
CA TRP A 79 -6.59 -2.92 4.19
C TRP A 79 -8.11 -3.00 4.37
N SER A 80 -8.71 -4.19 4.24
CA SER A 80 -10.13 -4.37 4.56
C SER A 80 -10.44 -3.98 6.00
N ALA A 81 -9.63 -4.41 6.97
CA ALA A 81 -9.83 -4.05 8.37
C ALA A 81 -9.62 -2.55 8.64
N LEU A 82 -8.63 -1.92 7.98
CA LEU A 82 -8.39 -0.48 8.08
C LEU A 82 -9.56 0.33 7.52
N LEU A 83 -10.02 0.01 6.31
CA LEU A 83 -11.11 0.71 5.64
C LEU A 83 -12.44 0.54 6.40
N THR A 84 -12.79 -0.67 6.85
CA THR A 84 -13.97 -0.88 7.69
C THR A 84 -13.85 -0.14 9.03
N GLY A 85 -12.65 -0.06 9.58
CA GLY A 85 -12.37 0.69 10.81
C GLY A 85 -12.60 2.20 10.69
N LEU A 86 -12.62 2.75 9.46
CA LEU A 86 -12.96 4.16 9.23
C LEU A 86 -14.45 4.45 9.44
N ARG A 87 -15.33 3.44 9.44
CA ARG A 87 -16.78 3.65 9.59
C ARG A 87 -17.29 4.73 8.62
N LEU A 88 -17.07 4.47 7.34
CA LEU A 88 -17.48 5.36 6.26
C LEU A 88 -19.02 5.45 6.19
N ASP A 89 -19.54 6.64 5.93
CA ASP A 89 -20.98 6.92 5.73
C ASP A 89 -21.46 6.51 4.32
N GLY A 90 -20.50 6.22 3.43
CA GLY A 90 -20.71 5.61 2.14
C GLY A 90 -20.92 6.61 1.00
N ASP A 91 -20.83 7.91 1.28
CA ASP A 91 -20.89 9.03 0.34
C ASP A 91 -19.56 9.81 0.23
N GLU A 92 -18.48 9.31 0.84
CA GLU A 92 -17.19 9.97 0.79
C GLU A 92 -16.56 10.01 -0.61
N GLU A 93 -15.81 11.09 -0.86
CA GLU A 93 -14.83 11.19 -1.94
C GLU A 93 -13.47 10.69 -1.41
N LEU A 94 -13.04 9.51 -1.90
CA LEU A 94 -11.79 8.87 -1.50
C LEU A 94 -10.74 8.96 -2.60
N LEU A 95 -9.50 9.26 -2.24
CA LEU A 95 -8.34 9.25 -3.14
C LEU A 95 -7.35 8.13 -2.78
N ASP A 96 -6.96 7.31 -3.75
CA ASP A 96 -5.86 6.33 -3.65
C ASP A 96 -4.63 6.82 -4.43
N LEU A 97 -3.57 7.16 -3.69
CA LEU A 97 -2.31 7.66 -4.24
C LEU A 97 -1.42 6.49 -4.68
N GLY A 98 -1.24 6.35 -6.00
CA GLY A 98 -0.56 5.22 -6.64
C GLY A 98 -1.42 3.96 -6.60
N CYS A 99 -2.64 4.05 -7.14
CA CYS A 99 -3.65 3.00 -6.99
C CYS A 99 -3.27 1.67 -7.66
N GLY A 100 -2.28 1.68 -8.57
CA GLY A 100 -1.87 0.52 -9.34
C GLY A 100 -3.07 -0.20 -9.96
N ARG A 101 -3.13 -1.53 -9.80
CA ARG A 101 -4.23 -2.40 -10.24
C ARG A 101 -5.53 -2.30 -9.41
N GLY A 102 -5.60 -1.38 -8.46
CA GLY A 102 -6.80 -1.04 -7.70
C GLY A 102 -7.06 -1.85 -6.43
N ALA A 103 -6.06 -2.53 -5.86
CA ALA A 103 -6.28 -3.41 -4.71
C ALA A 103 -6.93 -2.70 -3.51
N VAL A 104 -6.48 -1.47 -3.20
CA VAL A 104 -7.02 -0.67 -2.10
C VAL A 104 -8.20 0.18 -2.60
N LEU A 105 -8.03 0.87 -3.73
CA LEU A 105 -9.08 1.63 -4.42
C LEU A 105 -10.41 0.89 -4.53
N LEU A 106 -10.41 -0.35 -5.03
CA LEU A 106 -11.63 -1.12 -5.28
C LEU A 106 -12.20 -1.71 -3.99
N ALA A 107 -11.36 -1.99 -2.99
CA ALA A 107 -11.83 -2.33 -1.65
C ALA A 107 -12.56 -1.15 -0.99
N ALA A 108 -12.03 0.08 -1.18
CA ALA A 108 -12.68 1.30 -0.74
C ALA A 108 -13.99 1.56 -1.50
N ALA A 109 -14.00 1.45 -2.83
CA ALA A 109 -15.19 1.67 -3.65
C ALA A 109 -16.39 0.80 -3.24
N ARG A 110 -16.16 -0.43 -2.78
CA ARG A 110 -17.22 -1.31 -2.23
C ARG A 110 -17.94 -0.73 -1.03
N LEU A 111 -17.26 0.09 -0.22
CA LEU A 111 -17.80 0.73 0.97
C LEU A 111 -18.49 2.07 0.68
N LEU A 112 -18.45 2.54 -0.57
CA LEU A 112 -18.95 3.85 -1.00
C LEU A 112 -20.15 3.67 -1.95
N PRO A 113 -21.34 3.24 -1.50
CA PRO A 113 -22.51 3.05 -2.38
C PRO A 113 -23.00 4.36 -3.04
N ARG A 114 -22.70 5.52 -2.45
CA ARG A 114 -23.12 6.85 -2.92
C ARG A 114 -21.93 7.78 -3.22
N GLY A 115 -20.73 7.40 -2.81
CA GLY A 115 -19.49 8.15 -3.00
C GLY A 115 -18.65 7.64 -4.17
N HIS A 116 -17.42 8.14 -4.27
CA HIS A 116 -16.50 7.77 -5.34
C HIS A 116 -15.10 7.46 -4.80
N ALA A 117 -14.46 6.47 -5.42
CA ALA A 117 -13.06 6.17 -5.23
C ALA A 117 -12.27 6.64 -6.46
N THR A 118 -11.42 7.64 -6.27
CA THR A 118 -10.53 8.19 -7.28
C THR A 118 -9.14 7.60 -7.09
N GLY A 119 -8.58 6.99 -8.14
CA GLY A 119 -7.21 6.49 -8.16
C GLY A 119 -6.34 7.35 -9.06
N ILE A 120 -5.13 7.70 -8.61
CA ILE A 120 -4.12 8.35 -9.44
C ILE A 120 -2.86 7.49 -9.49
N ASP A 121 -2.31 7.29 -10.68
CA ASP A 121 -1.08 6.53 -10.87
C ASP A 121 -0.30 7.09 -12.07
N ARG A 122 1.02 6.89 -12.08
CA ARG A 122 1.86 7.22 -13.23
C ARG A 122 1.81 6.14 -14.32
N TRP A 123 1.16 5.02 -14.05
CA TRP A 123 1.08 3.81 -14.88
C TRP A 123 2.46 3.42 -15.38
N GLN A 124 3.36 3.10 -14.45
CA GLN A 124 4.64 2.53 -14.85
C GLN A 124 4.37 1.16 -15.47
N ALA A 125 4.61 1.06 -16.78
CA ALA A 125 4.56 -0.20 -17.51
C ALA A 125 5.73 -1.07 -17.04
N ASP A 126 5.50 -1.85 -16.00
CA ASP A 126 6.38 -2.93 -15.58
C ASP A 126 5.86 -4.27 -16.13
N GLN A 127 6.62 -5.35 -15.87
CA GLN A 127 6.19 -6.70 -16.22
C GLN A 127 5.00 -7.21 -15.37
N THR A 128 4.43 -6.39 -14.47
CA THR A 128 3.23 -6.75 -13.73
C THR A 128 1.94 -6.44 -14.48
N GLY A 129 2.01 -5.65 -15.57
CA GLY A 129 0.83 -5.25 -16.33
C GLY A 129 0.00 -4.17 -15.63
N ASN A 130 0.67 -3.29 -14.86
CA ASN A 130 0.04 -2.12 -14.26
C ASN A 130 -0.35 -1.10 -15.34
N CYS A 131 -1.64 -0.89 -15.54
CA CYS A 131 -2.20 0.15 -16.39
C CYS A 131 -3.64 0.45 -15.99
N ALA A 132 -4.16 1.61 -16.39
CA ALA A 132 -5.54 2.00 -16.11
C ALA A 132 -6.57 0.95 -16.56
N ASP A 133 -6.34 0.32 -17.71
CA ASP A 133 -7.23 -0.74 -18.23
C ASP A 133 -7.27 -1.98 -17.32
N ALA A 134 -6.15 -2.36 -16.69
CA ALA A 134 -6.12 -3.47 -15.74
C ALA A 134 -7.00 -3.15 -14.52
N THR A 135 -6.90 -1.91 -14.02
CA THR A 135 -7.71 -1.43 -12.91
C THR A 135 -9.19 -1.35 -13.26
N HIS A 136 -9.53 -0.86 -14.45
CA HIS A 136 -10.91 -0.86 -14.95
C HIS A 136 -11.48 -2.28 -15.11
N ARG A 137 -10.70 -3.24 -15.63
CA ARG A 137 -11.14 -4.64 -15.70
C ARG A 137 -11.43 -5.21 -14.31
N ASN A 138 -10.55 -4.94 -13.34
CA ASN A 138 -10.77 -5.33 -11.95
C ASN A 138 -12.04 -4.68 -11.38
N ALA A 139 -12.23 -3.36 -11.58
CA ALA A 139 -13.41 -2.64 -11.11
C ALA A 139 -14.73 -3.22 -11.67
N ARG A 140 -14.74 -3.59 -12.96
CA ARG A 140 -15.89 -4.27 -13.59
C ARG A 140 -16.14 -5.64 -12.99
N SER A 141 -15.09 -6.45 -12.83
CA SER A 141 -15.22 -7.79 -12.24
C SER A 141 -15.79 -7.73 -10.82
N GLU A 142 -15.44 -6.69 -10.08
CA GLU A 142 -15.85 -6.49 -8.69
C GLU A 142 -17.18 -5.73 -8.52
N GLY A 143 -17.80 -5.28 -9.62
CA GLY A 143 -19.09 -4.59 -9.60
C GLY A 143 -19.06 -3.18 -8.99
N VAL A 144 -17.92 -2.49 -9.12
CA VAL A 144 -17.69 -1.13 -8.55
C VAL A 144 -17.28 -0.11 -9.61
N ALA A 145 -17.30 -0.48 -10.90
CA ALA A 145 -16.79 0.36 -11.98
C ALA A 145 -17.49 1.71 -12.11
N ASP A 146 -18.76 1.80 -11.72
CA ASP A 146 -19.58 3.00 -11.67
C ASP A 146 -19.11 4.04 -10.65
N ARG A 147 -18.35 3.61 -9.64
CA ARG A 147 -17.87 4.44 -8.52
C ARG A 147 -16.38 4.75 -8.58
N VAL A 148 -15.68 4.28 -9.62
CA VAL A 148 -14.23 4.36 -9.73
C VAL A 148 -13.82 5.33 -10.82
N ARG A 149 -12.99 6.32 -10.46
CA ARG A 149 -12.39 7.28 -11.39
C ARG A 149 -10.87 7.08 -11.40
N LEU A 150 -10.26 7.10 -12.58
CA LEU A 150 -8.81 6.92 -12.71
C LEU A 150 -8.17 8.13 -13.39
N PHE A 151 -7.04 8.57 -12.83
CA PHE A 151 -6.24 9.67 -13.36
C PHE A 151 -4.82 9.20 -13.61
N THR A 152 -4.26 9.65 -14.74
CA THR A 152 -2.84 9.51 -15.02
C THR A 152 -2.13 10.75 -14.52
N GLY A 153 -1.21 10.60 -13.56
CA GLY A 153 -0.51 11.76 -13.02
C GLY A 153 0.52 11.41 -11.95
N ASP A 154 1.30 12.43 -11.58
CA ASP A 154 2.29 12.33 -10.52
C ASP A 154 1.70 12.80 -9.20
N ILE A 155 1.78 12.00 -8.15
CA ILE A 155 1.24 12.33 -6.83
C ILE A 155 1.92 13.53 -6.17
N ARG A 156 3.08 13.97 -6.70
CA ARG A 156 3.78 15.20 -6.28
C ARG A 156 3.12 16.47 -6.83
N ARG A 157 2.14 16.34 -7.72
CA ARG A 157 1.37 17.44 -8.31
C ARG A 157 -0.01 16.95 -8.73
N LEU A 158 -0.94 16.94 -7.78
CA LEU A 158 -2.29 16.41 -7.97
C LEU A 158 -3.15 17.39 -8.79
N PRO A 159 -3.87 16.91 -9.81
CA PRO A 159 -4.74 17.74 -10.65
C PRO A 159 -6.12 17.94 -10.02
N PHE A 160 -6.16 18.16 -8.70
CA PHE A 160 -7.39 18.31 -7.92
C PHE A 160 -7.35 19.60 -7.13
N ASP A 161 -8.52 20.19 -6.92
CA ASP A 161 -8.68 21.40 -6.12
C ASP A 161 -8.44 21.10 -4.63
N ASP A 162 -8.19 22.16 -3.87
CA ASP A 162 -8.03 22.09 -2.43
C ASP A 162 -9.29 21.49 -1.78
N HIS A 163 -9.12 20.72 -0.71
CA HIS A 163 -10.25 20.13 0.04
C HIS A 163 -11.24 19.31 -0.81
N SER A 164 -10.71 18.55 -1.78
CA SER A 164 -11.52 17.70 -2.66
C SER A 164 -11.94 16.36 -2.04
N PHE A 165 -11.16 15.81 -1.10
CA PHE A 165 -11.33 14.43 -0.61
C PHE A 165 -11.53 14.33 0.89
N ASP A 166 -12.44 13.45 1.32
CA ASP A 166 -12.69 13.13 2.73
C ASP A 166 -11.66 12.13 3.26
N VAL A 167 -11.21 11.20 2.41
CA VAL A 167 -10.29 10.14 2.78
C VAL A 167 -9.20 9.99 1.73
N ILE A 168 -7.94 9.93 2.18
CA ILE A 168 -6.80 9.64 1.31
C ILE A 168 -6.11 8.38 1.80
N VAL A 169 -5.85 7.45 0.89
CA VAL A 169 -5.11 6.23 1.16
C VAL A 169 -3.87 6.15 0.25
N SER A 170 -2.83 5.49 0.73
CA SER A 170 -1.69 5.11 -0.09
C SER A 170 -1.06 3.82 0.43
N SER A 171 -0.74 2.90 -0.47
CA SER A 171 -0.18 1.60 -0.11
C SER A 171 1.08 1.32 -0.91
N LEU A 172 2.24 1.39 -0.26
CA LEU A 172 3.54 0.99 -0.83
C LEU A 172 3.95 1.83 -2.05
N VAL A 173 3.69 3.15 -2.01
CA VAL A 173 3.95 4.06 -3.13
C VAL A 173 5.00 5.11 -2.79
N LEU A 174 4.87 5.81 -1.66
CA LEU A 174 5.71 6.97 -1.36
C LEU A 174 7.20 6.61 -1.21
N HIS A 175 7.54 5.41 -0.73
CA HIS A 175 8.94 4.96 -0.65
C HIS A 175 9.63 4.84 -2.02
N ASN A 176 8.88 4.75 -3.12
CA ASN A 176 9.44 4.71 -4.47
C ASN A 176 9.92 6.08 -4.96
N ILE A 177 9.55 7.16 -4.26
CA ILE A 177 10.08 8.49 -4.56
C ILE A 177 11.48 8.59 -3.93
N PRO A 178 12.56 8.71 -4.73
CA PRO A 178 13.92 8.54 -4.25
C PRO A 178 14.36 9.68 -3.32
N ASP A 179 13.98 10.91 -3.62
CA ASP A 179 14.39 12.10 -2.90
C ASP A 179 13.38 12.53 -1.83
N ALA A 180 13.88 13.14 -0.77
CA ALA A 180 13.07 13.57 0.37
C ALA A 180 12.15 14.75 0.01
N ASP A 181 12.57 15.63 -0.89
CA ASP A 181 11.76 16.76 -1.36
C ASP A 181 10.51 16.29 -2.10
N GLY A 182 10.65 15.29 -2.97
CA GLY A 182 9.54 14.68 -3.69
C GLY A 182 8.57 13.98 -2.74
N ARG A 183 9.06 13.29 -1.70
CA ARG A 183 8.19 12.70 -0.68
C ARG A 183 7.45 13.77 0.11
N ARG A 184 8.10 14.90 0.44
CA ARG A 184 7.44 16.06 1.05
C ARG A 184 6.38 16.64 0.13
N ALA A 185 6.70 16.89 -1.14
CA ALA A 185 5.75 17.42 -2.12
C ALA A 185 4.50 16.55 -2.27
N ALA A 186 4.66 15.22 -2.32
CA ALA A 186 3.52 14.30 -2.36
C ALA A 186 2.64 14.38 -1.09
N LEU A 187 3.25 14.51 0.09
CA LEU A 187 2.51 14.69 1.34
C LEU A 187 1.84 16.06 1.42
N ASP A 188 2.48 17.10 0.90
CA ASP A 188 1.92 18.46 0.87
C ASP A 188 0.69 18.51 -0.04
N GLU A 189 0.77 17.89 -1.21
CA GLU A 189 -0.38 17.75 -2.11
C GLU A 189 -1.50 16.91 -1.47
N ALA A 190 -1.16 15.82 -0.78
CA ALA A 190 -2.15 15.02 -0.06
C ALA A 190 -2.84 15.84 1.03
N VAL A 191 -2.11 16.66 1.78
CA VAL A 191 -2.69 17.57 2.78
C VAL A 191 -3.56 18.63 2.13
N ARG A 192 -3.11 19.24 1.02
CA ARG A 192 -3.83 20.30 0.30
C ARG A 192 -5.21 19.82 -0.19
N VAL A 193 -5.28 18.63 -0.79
CA VAL A 193 -6.54 18.09 -1.32
C VAL A 193 -7.42 17.43 -0.26
N LEU A 194 -6.91 17.26 0.98
CA LEU A 194 -7.68 16.70 2.09
C LEU A 194 -8.62 17.76 2.67
N ARG A 195 -9.90 17.41 2.82
CA ARG A 195 -10.90 18.27 3.48
C ARG A 195 -10.56 18.51 4.95
N PRO A 196 -11.01 19.63 5.53
CA PRO A 196 -11.07 19.78 6.99
C PRO A 196 -11.83 18.60 7.61
N GLY A 197 -11.31 18.03 8.70
CA GLY A 197 -11.83 16.80 9.30
C GLY A 197 -11.53 15.50 8.52
N GLY A 198 -10.94 15.59 7.33
CA GLY A 198 -10.58 14.45 6.50
C GLY A 198 -9.49 13.56 7.10
N ARG A 199 -9.40 12.33 6.61
CA ARG A 199 -8.50 11.29 7.15
C ARG A 199 -7.53 10.76 6.11
N LEU A 200 -6.28 10.57 6.51
CA LEU A 200 -5.21 10.08 5.65
C LEU A 200 -4.57 8.83 6.24
N LEU A 201 -4.41 7.78 5.42
CA LEU A 201 -3.84 6.49 5.79
C LEU A 201 -2.75 6.08 4.79
N ILE A 202 -1.50 6.02 5.24
CA ILE A 202 -0.35 5.62 4.41
C ILE A 202 0.26 4.34 5.00
N ALA A 203 0.20 3.24 4.26
CA ALA A 203 0.93 2.01 4.60
C ALA A 203 2.22 1.94 3.79
N ASP A 204 3.37 1.97 4.46
CA ASP A 204 4.66 2.02 3.77
C ASP A 204 5.79 1.28 4.50
N LEU A 205 6.84 0.90 3.75
CA LEU A 205 8.00 0.13 4.22
C LEU A 205 9.08 1.02 4.84
N ALA A 206 9.28 2.20 4.26
CA ALA A 206 10.37 3.11 4.61
C ALA A 206 9.85 4.54 4.81
N HIS A 207 10.68 5.41 5.39
CA HIS A 207 10.45 6.85 5.56
C HIS A 207 9.19 7.26 6.35
N THR A 208 8.46 6.31 6.94
CA THR A 208 7.21 6.59 7.70
C THR A 208 7.39 7.51 8.91
N GLY A 209 8.60 7.64 9.44
CA GLY A 209 8.93 8.67 10.43
C GLY A 209 8.91 10.08 9.85
N ASP A 210 9.48 10.25 8.65
CA ASP A 210 9.49 11.52 7.93
C ASP A 210 8.07 11.94 7.53
N TYR A 211 7.24 10.97 7.13
CA TYR A 211 5.84 11.22 6.78
C TYR A 211 5.07 11.74 8.00
N LEU A 212 5.23 11.07 9.14
CA LEU A 212 4.63 11.49 10.40
C LEU A 212 5.06 12.90 10.80
N ALA A 213 6.36 13.21 10.70
CA ALA A 213 6.88 14.53 11.03
C ALA A 213 6.31 15.61 10.11
N ARG A 214 6.21 15.34 8.80
CA ARG A 214 5.66 16.28 7.82
C ARG A 214 4.16 16.53 8.02
N LEU A 215 3.37 15.47 8.28
CA LEU A 215 1.94 15.62 8.54
C LEU A 215 1.68 16.43 9.82
N ARG A 216 2.50 16.23 10.86
CA ARG A 216 2.43 17.04 12.10
C ARG A 216 2.86 18.49 11.87
N HIS A 217 3.82 18.73 10.99
CA HIS A 217 4.22 20.09 10.62
C HIS A 217 3.07 20.88 9.98
N HIS A 218 2.18 20.20 9.23
CA HIS A 218 0.93 20.76 8.71
C HIS A 218 -0.21 20.86 9.75
N GLY A 219 0.05 20.55 11.03
CA GLY A 219 -0.94 20.65 12.09
C GLY A 219 -1.93 19.49 12.17
N LEU A 220 -1.74 18.40 11.42
CA LEU A 220 -2.63 17.24 11.49
C LEU A 220 -2.36 16.43 12.78
N THR A 221 -3.44 15.87 13.34
CA THR A 221 -3.31 14.88 14.42
C THR A 221 -2.88 13.56 13.81
N ALA A 222 -1.59 13.23 13.93
CA ALA A 222 -0.99 12.08 13.26
C ALA A 222 -0.29 11.09 14.21
N GLY A 223 -0.39 9.81 13.84
CA GLY A 223 0.19 8.66 14.55
C GLY A 223 0.83 7.66 13.59
N ARG A 224 1.70 6.81 14.12
CA ARG A 224 2.38 5.74 13.38
C ARG A 224 2.35 4.45 14.19
N ARG A 225 2.06 3.33 13.54
CA ARG A 225 2.10 2.00 14.17
C ARG A 225 2.55 0.91 13.19
N ASN A 226 3.09 -0.18 13.73
CA ASN A 226 3.43 -1.36 12.94
C ASN A 226 2.15 -2.13 12.54
N LEU A 227 2.06 -2.63 11.31
CA LEU A 227 0.90 -3.40 10.82
C LEU A 227 0.97 -4.91 11.16
N GLY A 228 2.05 -5.34 11.80
CA GLY A 228 2.23 -6.68 12.31
C GLY A 228 2.55 -7.72 11.23
N PRO A 229 2.52 -9.02 11.60
CA PRO A 229 3.03 -10.11 10.77
C PRO A 229 2.28 -10.31 9.46
N ARG A 230 1.06 -9.75 9.33
CA ARG A 230 0.30 -9.83 8.07
C ARG A 230 0.89 -8.94 6.97
N MET A 231 1.73 -7.98 7.33
CA MET A 231 2.38 -7.04 6.42
C MET A 231 3.91 -7.12 6.52
N TRP A 232 4.43 -8.34 6.77
CA TRP A 232 5.85 -8.66 6.70
C TRP A 232 6.19 -9.19 5.32
N TRP A 233 6.89 -8.39 4.52
CA TRP A 233 7.19 -8.76 3.14
C TRP A 233 8.26 -9.84 3.02
N THR A 234 9.24 -9.85 3.92
CA THR A 234 10.31 -10.86 3.96
C THR A 234 10.62 -11.29 5.39
N GLY A 235 9.63 -11.19 6.27
CA GLY A 235 9.77 -11.39 7.72
C GLY A 235 9.76 -10.08 8.52
N PRO A 236 10.05 -10.15 9.84
CA PRO A 236 9.94 -9.01 10.76
C PRO A 236 10.91 -7.85 10.46
N TRP A 237 11.92 -8.09 9.62
CA TRP A 237 12.92 -7.10 9.21
C TRP A 237 12.45 -6.21 8.03
N GLY A 238 11.38 -6.61 7.34
CA GLY A 238 10.69 -5.80 6.34
C GLY A 238 9.26 -5.46 6.75
N PRO A 239 9.03 -4.78 7.90
CA PRO A 239 7.70 -4.50 8.38
C PRO A 239 7.08 -3.30 7.65
N THR A 240 5.81 -3.41 7.30
CA THR A 240 5.03 -2.24 6.87
C THR A 240 4.52 -1.49 8.10
N HIS A 241 4.63 -0.17 8.07
CA HIS A 241 4.06 0.72 9.07
C HIS A 241 2.88 1.48 8.48
N LEU A 242 1.86 1.71 9.30
CA LEU A 242 0.76 2.59 9.00
C LEU A 242 1.02 3.95 9.63
N VAL A 243 0.97 5.00 8.83
CA VAL A 243 0.86 6.39 9.28
C VAL A 243 -0.59 6.81 9.07
N THR A 244 -1.23 7.30 10.12
CA THR A 244 -2.59 7.84 10.07
C THR A 244 -2.56 9.31 10.45
N ALA A 245 -3.34 10.14 9.79
CA ALA A 245 -3.51 11.54 10.14
C ALA A 245 -4.95 12.00 9.96
N THR A 246 -5.38 12.95 10.79
CA THR A 246 -6.69 13.60 10.69
C THR A 246 -6.49 15.11 10.64
N ALA A 247 -7.10 15.76 9.64
CA ALA A 247 -7.15 17.21 9.56
C ALA A 247 -8.05 17.79 10.65
N GLY A 248 -7.69 18.97 11.18
CA GLY A 248 -8.58 19.69 12.08
C GLY A 248 -9.89 20.03 11.37
N ALA A 249 -11.00 20.07 12.11
CA ALA A 249 -12.22 20.70 11.60
C ALA A 249 -11.98 22.21 11.49
N ASP A 250 -12.43 22.84 10.42
CA ASP A 250 -12.29 24.28 10.24
C ASP A 250 -12.96 25.02 11.40
N ARG A 251 -12.21 25.90 12.08
CA ARG A 251 -12.75 26.82 13.10
C ARG A 251 -13.27 28.14 12.48
N GLN A 252 -13.75 28.11 11.24
CA GLN A 252 -14.27 29.29 10.55
C GLN A 252 -15.77 29.15 10.26
N SER A 253 -16.57 28.98 11.33
CA SER A 253 -18.03 29.18 11.27
C SER A 253 -18.64 29.49 12.64
N SER A 254 -17.86 30.03 13.58
CA SER A 254 -18.45 30.65 14.78
C SER A 254 -18.79 32.10 14.42
N PRO A 255 -20.06 32.52 14.45
CA PRO A 255 -20.40 33.92 14.30
C PRO A 255 -19.73 34.70 15.44
N GLU A 256 -19.02 35.75 15.07
CA GLU A 256 -18.48 36.74 16.00
C GLU A 256 -19.62 37.24 16.90
N PRO A 257 -19.49 37.20 18.24
CA PRO A 257 -20.53 37.74 19.11
C PRO A 257 -20.64 39.24 18.84
N ALA A 258 -21.85 39.68 18.48
CA ALA A 258 -22.15 41.08 18.19
C ALA A 258 -21.69 41.97 19.36
N PRO A 259 -21.05 43.12 19.08
CA PRO A 259 -20.64 44.05 20.12
C PRO A 259 -21.88 44.55 20.88
N LEU A 260 -21.77 44.53 22.22
CA LEU A 260 -22.74 45.06 23.17
C LEU A 260 -22.96 46.57 23.00
#